data_AF-A0A958Y428-F1
#
_entry.id   AF-A0A958Y428-F1
#
_cell.length_a   1.000
_cell.length_b   1.000
_cell.length_c   1.000
_cell.angle_alpha   90.00
_cell.angle_beta   90.00
_cell.angle_gamma   90.00
#
_symmetry.space_group_name_H-M   'P 1'
#
loop_
_entity.id
_entity.type
_entity.pdbx_description
1 polymer ?
#
loop_
_entity_poly.entity_id
_entity_poly.type
_entity_poly.pdbx_seq_one_letter_code
_entity_poly.pdbx_strand_id
1 'polypeptide(L)' 'METKNKEEEKKASELFTVRGDWGKQSQALKTKYPKLTDEDVKFETGKEIDLIKRLETKLGKNRSEVVGILKDNHKTLVKA' A
#
# COMPACT_ATOMS: atom_id res chain seq x y z
N MET A 1 1.06 -18.19 22.44
CA MET A 1 2.29 -17.74 21.75
C MET A 1 1.86 -16.71 20.71
N GLU A 2 1.73 -15.42 21.05
CA GLU A 2 1.08 -14.45 20.15
C GLU A 2 1.71 -13.04 20.16
N THR A 3 3.00 -12.92 20.46
CA THR A 3 3.66 -11.60 20.56
C THR A 3 4.64 -11.29 19.43
N LYS A 4 4.81 -12.14 18.41
CA LYS A 4 5.81 -11.90 17.36
C LYS A 4 5.42 -10.95 16.24
N ASN A 5 4.13 -10.67 16.00
CA ASN A 5 3.75 -9.88 14.82
C ASN A 5 3.76 -8.36 15.01
N LYS A 6 3.63 -7.85 16.24
CA LYS A 6 3.38 -6.42 16.48
C LYS A 6 4.58 -5.50 16.19
N GLU A 7 5.79 -6.04 16.18
CA GLU A 7 7.04 -5.28 15.97
C GLU A 7 7.46 -5.20 14.49
N GLU A 8 7.17 -6.24 13.70
CA GLU A 8 7.39 -6.24 12.24
C GLU A 8 6.41 -5.30 11.51
N GLU A 9 5.17 -5.19 12.00
CA GLU A 9 4.15 -4.29 11.47
C GLU A 9 4.56 -2.81 11.57
N LYS A 10 5.23 -2.42 12.67
CA LYS A 10 5.65 -1.03 12.89
C LYS A 10 6.79 -0.65 11.92
N LYS A 11 7.84 -1.47 11.83
CA LYS A 11 8.99 -1.24 10.93
C LYS A 11 8.64 -1.29 9.44
N ALA A 12 7.80 -2.24 9.03
CA ALA A 12 7.48 -2.39 7.60
C ALA A 12 6.76 -1.17 7.04
N SER A 13 5.97 -0.50 7.88
CA SER A 13 5.15 0.65 7.52
C SER A 13 5.90 1.98 7.45
N GLU A 14 7.04 2.08 8.14
CA GLU A 14 7.94 3.24 8.10
C GLU A 14 8.95 3.16 6.93
N LEU A 15 9.18 1.97 6.38
CA LEU A 15 10.14 1.73 5.29
C LEU A 15 9.49 1.58 3.91
N PHE A 16 8.17 1.69 3.79
CA PHE A 16 7.52 1.60 2.48
C PHE A 16 7.70 2.90 1.71
N THR A 17 8.54 2.84 0.69
CA THR A 17 8.70 3.90 -0.30
C THR A 17 8.07 3.44 -1.60
N VAL A 18 7.16 4.25 -2.16
CA VAL A 18 6.68 4.00 -3.51
C VAL A 18 7.83 4.31 -4.46
N ARG A 19 8.25 3.32 -5.25
CA ARG A 19 9.32 3.46 -6.24
C ARG A 19 8.83 2.99 -7.61
N GLY A 20 9.14 3.75 -8.65
CA GLY A 20 8.77 3.45 -10.04
C GLY A 20 7.41 4.03 -10.48
N ASP A 21 6.76 3.35 -11.43
CA ASP A 21 5.50 3.79 -12.06
C ASP A 21 4.27 3.63 -11.16
N TRP A 22 4.06 4.61 -10.28
CA TRP A 22 2.85 4.65 -9.45
C TRP A 22 1.55 4.64 -10.28
N GLY A 23 1.55 5.24 -11.47
CA GLY A 23 0.36 5.24 -12.35
C GLY A 23 -0.13 3.83 -12.71
N LYS A 24 0.78 2.88 -12.94
CA LYS A 24 0.41 1.47 -13.17
C LYS A 24 -0.02 0.80 -11.87
N GLN A 25 0.68 1.10 -10.77
CA GLN A 25 0.37 0.54 -9.45
C GLN A 25 -1.04 0.93 -8.99
N SER A 26 -1.37 2.22 -9.11
CA SER A 26 -2.66 2.77 -8.73
C SER A 26 -3.80 2.15 -9.56
N GLN A 27 -3.60 1.99 -10.86
CA GLN A 27 -4.59 1.38 -11.74
C GLN A 27 -4.81 -0.11 -11.42
N ALA A 28 -3.73 -0.85 -11.13
CA ALA A 28 -3.82 -2.24 -10.68
C ALA A 28 -4.53 -2.35 -9.31
N LEU A 29 -4.27 -1.41 -8.39
CA LEU A 29 -4.95 -1.35 -7.09
C LEU A 29 -6.45 -1.12 -7.24
N LYS A 30 -6.88 -0.18 -8.08
CA LYS A 30 -8.30 0.04 -8.37
C LYS A 30 -8.96 -1.20 -8.97
N THR A 31 -8.23 -1.90 -9.83
CA THR A 31 -8.74 -3.14 -10.45
C THR A 31 -8.89 -4.27 -9.41
N LYS A 32 -7.91 -4.42 -8.50
CA LYS A 32 -7.99 -5.39 -7.37
C LYS A 32 -9.02 -4.99 -6.32
N TYR A 33 -9.19 -3.69 -6.07
CA TYR A 33 -10.04 -3.14 -5.02
C TYR A 33 -10.99 -2.09 -5.61
N PRO A 34 -12.21 -2.48 -6.03
CA PRO A 34 -13.18 -1.56 -6.62
C PRO A 34 -13.69 -0.48 -5.63
N LYS A 35 -13.39 -0.64 -4.34
CA LYS A 35 -13.62 0.36 -3.29
C LYS A 35 -12.64 1.54 -3.32
N LEU A 36 -11.51 1.40 -4.00
CA LEU A 36 -10.52 2.45 -4.15
C LEU A 36 -10.83 3.28 -5.39
N THR A 37 -10.92 4.60 -5.22
CA THR A 37 -11.04 5.53 -6.34
C THR A 37 -9.68 6.07 -6.74
N ASP A 38 -9.63 6.74 -7.89
CA ASP A 38 -8.46 7.46 -8.41
C ASP A 38 -7.87 8.42 -7.37
N GLU A 39 -8.73 9.03 -6.56
CA GLU A 39 -8.35 9.94 -5.48
C GLU A 39 -7.74 9.20 -4.30
N ASP A 40 -8.25 8.02 -3.95
CA ASP A 40 -7.72 7.20 -2.85
C ASP A 40 -6.36 6.59 -3.18
N VAL A 41 -6.14 6.24 -4.46
CA VAL A 41 -4.84 5.78 -4.97
C VAL A 41 -3.98 6.92 -5.50
N LYS A 42 -4.35 8.18 -5.28
CA LYS A 42 -3.51 9.31 -5.70
C LYS A 42 -2.32 9.41 -4.75
N PHE A 43 -1.13 9.26 -5.31
CA PHE A 43 0.12 9.38 -4.59
C PHE A 43 0.95 10.51 -5.17
N GLU A 44 1.57 11.27 -4.28
CA GLU A 44 2.57 12.28 -4.60
C GLU A 44 3.86 11.89 -3.88
N THR A 45 4.99 12.02 -4.54
CA THR A 45 6.30 11.69 -3.97
C THR A 45 6.51 12.41 -2.64
N GLY A 46 6.83 11.66 -1.58
CA GLY A 46 6.96 12.18 -0.21
C GLY A 46 5.68 12.11 0.64
N LYS A 47 4.54 11.69 0.06
CA LYS A 47 3.26 11.50 0.76
C LYS A 47 2.88 10.03 0.96
N GLU A 48 3.85 9.14 1.10
CA GLU A 48 3.61 7.69 1.24
C GLU A 48 2.79 7.39 2.48
N ILE A 49 3.09 8.07 3.59
CA ILE A 49 2.38 7.89 4.85
C ILE A 49 0.92 8.30 4.71
N ASP A 50 0.65 9.40 4.02
CA ASP A 50 -0.70 9.91 3.73
C ASP A 50 -1.50 8.95 2.87
N LEU A 51 -0.89 8.42 1.81
CA LEU A 51 -1.49 7.41 0.94
C LEU A 51 -1.84 6.16 1.75
N ILE A 52 -0.89 5.63 2.53
CA ILE A 52 -1.12 4.43 3.34
C ILE A 52 -2.28 4.64 4.31
N LYS A 53 -2.36 5.79 4.99
CA LYS A 53 -3.47 6.10 5.91
C LYS A 53 -4.83 6.14 5.22
N ARG A 54 -4.92 6.71 4.02
CA ARG A 54 -6.16 6.70 3.22
C ARG A 54 -6.57 5.28 2.86
N LEU A 55 -5.62 4.50 2.35
CA LEU A 55 -5.85 3.11 1.99
C LEU A 55 -6.23 2.26 3.22
N GLU A 56 -5.64 2.51 4.38
CA GLU A 56 -5.99 1.86 5.65
C GLU A 56 -7.48 2.05 5.97
N THR A 57 -7.94 3.30 5.92
CA THR A 57 -9.32 3.69 6.21
C THR A 57 -10.30 3.17 5.15
N LYS A 58 -9.95 3.31 3.87
CA LYS A 58 -10.80 2.87 2.74
C LYS A 58 -10.89 1.37 2.62
N LEU A 59 -9.77 0.68 2.82
CA LEU A 59 -9.73 -0.77 2.76
C LEU A 59 -10.25 -1.41 4.04
N GLY A 60 -10.29 -0.69 5.17
CA GLY A 60 -10.59 -1.24 6.48
C GLY A 60 -9.54 -2.27 6.91
N LYS A 61 -8.29 -2.08 6.47
CA LYS A 61 -7.18 -3.01 6.68
C LYS A 61 -6.12 -2.37 7.54
N ASN A 62 -5.32 -3.17 8.25
CA ASN A 62 -4.20 -2.65 9.01
C ASN A 62 -3.09 -2.13 8.09
N ARG A 63 -2.29 -1.18 8.60
CA ARG A 63 -1.16 -0.58 7.88
C ARG A 63 -0.26 -1.61 7.19
N SER A 64 0.02 -2.72 7.86
CA SER A 64 0.89 -3.79 7.36
C SER A 64 0.28 -4.54 6.19
N GLU A 65 -1.02 -4.77 6.22
CA GLU A 65 -1.73 -5.36 5.09
C GLU A 65 -1.72 -4.41 3.90
N VAL A 66 -1.97 -3.12 4.12
CA VAL A 66 -1.91 -2.10 3.06
C VAL A 66 -0.51 -2.08 2.43
N VAL A 67 0.53 -1.98 3.25
CA VAL A 67 1.92 -1.98 2.79
C VAL A 67 2.27 -3.29 2.08
N GLY A 68 1.79 -4.42 2.58
CA GLY A 68 1.94 -5.73 1.95
C GLY A 68 1.30 -5.77 0.55
N ILE A 69 0.08 -5.25 0.42
CA ILE A 69 -0.63 -5.12 -0.86
C ILE A 69 0.17 -4.24 -1.82
N LEU A 70 0.70 -3.10 -1.36
CA LEU A 70 1.48 -2.20 -2.21
C LEU A 70 2.79 -2.84 -2.68
N LYS A 71 3.50 -3.56 -1.80
CA LYS A 71 4.71 -4.32 -2.14
C LYS A 71 4.41 -5.47 -3.11
N ASP A 72 3.35 -6.22 -2.86
CA ASP A 72 2.89 -7.32 -3.71
C ASP A 72 2.50 -6.82 -5.10
N ASN A 73 1.76 -5.71 -5.16
CA ASN A 73 1.35 -5.07 -6.40
C ASN A 73 2.56 -4.56 -7.19
N HIS A 74 3.52 -3.90 -6.53
CA HIS A 74 4.79 -3.52 -7.16
C HIS A 74 5.53 -4.73 -7.74
N LYS A 75 5.71 -5.78 -6.93
CA LYS A 75 6.40 -7.01 -7.34
C LYS A 75 5.71 -7.68 -8.53
N THR A 76 4.38 -7.67 -8.56
CA THR A 76 3.59 -8.23 -9.66
C THR A 76 3.83 -7.46 -10.95
N LEU A 77 3.86 -6.13 -10.89
CA LEU A 77 4.05 -5.27 -12.06
C LEU A 77 5.50 -5.25 -12.58
N VAL A 78 6.49 -5.51 -11.72
CA VAL A 78 7.91 -5.61 -12.11
C VAL A 78 8.25 -7.00 -12.67
N LYS A 79 7.51 -8.04 -12.28
CA LYS A 79 7.70 -9.41 -12.77
C LYS A 79 6.95 -9.73 -14.07
N ALA A 80 5.96 -8.91 -14.43
CA ALA A 80 5.17 -9.05 -15.65
C ALA A 80 5.86 -8.34 -16.82
#